data_AF-A0A8C2PHV0-F1
#
_entry.id   AF-A0A8C2PHV0-F1
#
_cell.length_a   1.000
_cell.length_b   1.000
_cell.length_c   1.000
_cell.angle_alpha   90.00
_cell.angle_beta   90.00
_cell.angle_gamma   90.00
#
_symmetry.space_group_name_H-M   'P 1'
#
loop_
_entity.id
_entity.type
_entity.pdbx_description
1 polymer ?
#
loop_
_entity_poly.entity_id
_entity_poly.type
_entity_poly.pdbx_seq_one_letter_code
_entity_poly.pdbx_strand_id
1 'polypeptide(L)' 'MALSWGLHQELAEDATGGWVLVVGVCGIGCELLKNLLFSHIDLIDLDTNH' A
#
# COMPACT_ATOMS: atom_id res chain seq x y z
N MET A 1 -16.92 -10.95 -4.35
CA MET A 1 -16.35 -11.98 -3.45
C MET A 1 -14.87 -11.69 -3.37
N ALA A 2 -14.37 -11.20 -2.23
CA ALA A 2 -12.95 -10.96 -2.05
C ALA A 2 -12.28 -12.31 -1.81
N LEU A 3 -11.31 -12.68 -2.67
CA LEU A 3 -10.39 -13.77 -2.38
C LEU A 3 -9.56 -13.33 -1.17
N SER A 4 -9.78 -13.93 -0.01
CA SER A 4 -8.92 -13.74 1.16
C SER A 4 -7.63 -14.54 0.92
N TRP A 5 -6.54 -13.83 0.63
CA TRP A 5 -5.19 -14.37 0.36
C TRP A 5 -4.53 -15.01 1.60
N GLY A 6 -5.25 -15.84 2.35
CA GLY A 6 -4.78 -16.45 3.60
C GLY A 6 -4.78 -15.51 4.81
N LEU A 7 -5.19 -14.24 4.66
CA LEU A 7 -5.41 -13.32 5.78
C LEU A 7 -6.75 -13.60 6.47
N HIS A 8 -6.79 -13.41 7.80
CA HIS A 8 -8.05 -13.37 8.55
C HIS A 8 -8.93 -12.26 7.97
N GLN A 9 -10.21 -12.55 7.74
CA GLN A 9 -11.11 -11.68 6.98
C GLN A 9 -11.14 -10.24 7.54
N GLU A 10 -11.19 -10.11 8.87
CA GLU A 10 -11.16 -8.82 9.56
C GLU A 10 -9.90 -8.00 9.23
N LEU A 11 -8.73 -8.64 9.17
CA LEU A 11 -7.46 -8.00 8.83
C LEU A 11 -7.40 -7.62 7.34
N ALA A 12 -8.01 -8.44 6.48
CA ALA A 12 -8.09 -8.13 5.06
C ALA A 12 -9.01 -6.94 4.79
N GLU A 13 -10.14 -6.85 5.50
CA GLU A 13 -11.09 -5.74 5.41
C GLU A 13 -10.50 -4.44 5.98
N ASP A 14 -9.81 -4.50 7.12
CA ASP A 14 -9.10 -3.35 7.69
C ASP A 14 -7.97 -2.87 6.76
N ALA A 15 -7.21 -3.79 6.19
CA ALA A 15 -6.16 -3.46 5.22
C ALA A 15 -6.73 -2.90 3.89
N THR A 16 -7.90 -3.36 3.42
CA THR A 16 -8.50 -2.79 2.20
C THR A 16 -9.20 -1.45 2.45
N GLY A 17 -9.68 -1.18 3.67
CA GLY A 17 -10.34 0.06 4.05
C GLY A 17 -9.39 1.16 4.56
N GLY A 18 -8.19 0.79 5.02
CA GLY A 18 -7.20 1.69 5.58
C GLY A 18 -6.58 2.64 4.56
N TRP A 19 -6.24 3.84 5.04
CA TRP A 19 -5.48 4.85 4.29
C TRP A 19 -4.02 4.78 4.72
N VAL A 20 -3.12 4.58 3.76
CA VAL A 20 -1.67 4.50 4.03
C VAL A 20 -0.97 5.64 3.32
N LEU A 21 -0.15 6.39 4.06
CA LEU A 21 0.74 7.39 3.50
C LEU A 21 2.15 6.80 3.39
N VAL A 22 2.66 6.72 2.16
CA VAL A 22 4.06 6.34 1.89
C VAL A 22 4.84 7.60 1.54
N VAL A 23 5.93 7.86 2.27
CA VAL A 23 6.81 9.02 2.06
C VAL A 23 8.15 8.56 1.52
N GLY A 24 8.44 8.86 0.26
CA GLY A 24 9.65 8.45 -0.48
C GLY A 24 9.43 7.19 -1.34
N VAL A 25 9.72 7.29 -2.63
CA VAL A 25 9.40 6.30 -3.69
C VAL A 25 10.67 5.77 -4.37
N CYS A 26 11.84 6.32 -4.07
CA CYS A 26 13.08 5.77 -4.60
C CYS A 26 13.38 4.37 -4.01
N GLY A 27 13.86 3.45 -4.85
CA GLY A 27 14.28 2.09 -4.47
C GLY A 27 13.21 1.28 -3.73
N ILE A 28 13.26 1.29 -2.39
CA ILE A 28 12.42 0.51 -1.50
C ILE A 28 10.94 0.91 -1.61
N GLY A 29 10.62 2.20 -1.81
CA GLY A 29 9.23 2.66 -1.89
C GLY A 29 8.46 2.00 -3.03
N CYS A 30 9.09 1.85 -4.20
CA CYS A 30 8.54 1.12 -5.34
C CYS A 30 8.28 -0.36 -5.06
N GLU A 31 9.21 -1.07 -4.41
CA GLU A 31 9.03 -2.48 -4.07
C GLU A 31 7.95 -2.68 -2.99
N LEU A 32 7.84 -1.71 -2.07
CA LEU A 32 6.86 -1.75 -0.99
C LEU A 32 5.44 -1.56 -1.53
N LEU A 33 5.25 -0.65 -2.49
CA LEU A 33 3.98 -0.44 -3.18
C LEU A 33 3.49 -1.70 -3.93
N LYS A 34 4.39 -2.48 -4.53
CA LYS A 34 4.02 -3.71 -5.24
C LYS A 34 3.39 -4.77 -4.34
N ASN A 35 3.74 -4.75 -3.05
CA ASN A 35 3.32 -5.76 -2.08
C ASN A 35 2.20 -5.26 -1.14
N LEU A 36 1.82 -3.99 -1.19
CA LEU A 36 0.73 -3.44 -0.39
C LEU A 36 -0.61 -3.73 -1.05
N LEU A 37 -1.48 -4.41 -0.30
CA LEU A 37 -2.85 -4.76 -0.71
C LEU A 37 -3.86 -3.75 -0.13
N PHE A 38 -3.52 -2.47 -0.20
CA PHE A 38 -4.34 -1.35 0.30
C PHE A 38 -5.06 -0.66 -0.86
N SER A 39 -6.34 -0.30 -0.66
CA SER A 39 -7.13 0.38 -1.71
C SER A 39 -6.86 1.88 -1.78
N HIS A 40 -6.41 2.48 -0.68
CA HIS A 40 -6.13 3.91 -0.58
C HIS A 40 -4.70 4.14 -0.11
N ILE A 41 -3.86 4.57 -1.04
CA ILE A 41 -2.45 4.88 -0.78
C ILE A 41 -2.17 6.30 -1.27
N ASP A 42 -1.80 7.16 -0.33
CA ASP A 42 -1.24 8.47 -0.64
C ASP A 42 0.28 8.34 -0.72
N LEU A 43 0.87 8.96 -1.74
CA LEU A 43 2.30 8.88 -2.02
C LEU A 43 2.88 10.28 -2.05
N ILE A 44 3.86 10.53 -1.19
CA ILE A 44 4.61 11.80 -1.20
C ILE A 44 6.06 11.45 -1.50
N ASP A 45 6.54 11.87 -2.66
CA ASP A 45 7.96 11.86 -2.98
C ASP A 45 8.51 13.28 -2.97
N LEU A 46 9.67 13.47 -2.34
CA LEU A 46 10.35 14.77 -2.34
C LEU A 46 11.35 14.91 -3.49
N ASP A 47 11.60 13.84 -4.26
CA ASP A 47 12.48 13.88 -5.41
C ASP A 47 11.67 14.26 -6.67
N THR A 48 11.84 15.50 -7.11
CA THR A 48 11.19 16.04 -8.32
C THR A 48 12.11 16.01 -9.54
N ASN A 49 13.25 15.32 -9.48
CA ASN A 49 14.27 15.35 -10.54
C ASN A 49 14.64 13.94 -11.05
N HIS A 50 13.79 13.34 -11.89
CA HIS A 50 14.23 12.63 -13.10
C HIS A 50 13.06 12.37 -14.08
#